data_AF-A0A7J4FCP0-F1
#
_entry.id   AF-A0A7J4FCP0-F1
#
_cell.length_a   1.000
_cell.length_b   1.000
_cell.length_c   1.000
_cell.angle_alpha   90.00
_cell.angle_beta   90.00
_cell.angle_gamma   90.00
#
_symmetry.space_group_name_H-M   'P 1'
#
loop_
_entity.id
_entity.type
_entity.pdbx_description
1 polymer ?
#
loop_
_entity_poly.entity_id
_entity_poly.type
_entity_poly.pdbx_seq_one_letter_code
_entity_poly.pdbx_strand_id
1 'polypeptide(L)'
;MLEIVYEEIQAIETLMRELMTDASDAVLVKRLPSAEVLRHTESKVTDLEGLIKGLKENLLIVDALKAPTVDASFQKIVENFDLLKRPLAEGITAEEEARIVLNRFREACIAISNFLMLAKNIVEKPDPIVEEILSIRSKVLASSISDKLRESFRRSYEGA
;
A
#
# COMPACT_ATOMS: atom_id res chain seq x y z
N MET A 1 -4.77 -14.16 -0.82
CA MET A 1 -3.84 -13.24 -1.51
C MET A 1 -4.59 -11.99 -1.98
N LEU A 2 -5.61 -12.11 -2.84
CA LEU A 2 -6.42 -10.94 -3.23
C LEU A 2 -7.14 -10.29 -2.02
N GLU A 3 -7.68 -11.11 -1.12
CA GLU A 3 -8.31 -10.63 0.13
C GLU A 3 -7.35 -9.84 1.02
N ILE A 4 -6.12 -10.33 1.19
CA ILE A 4 -5.04 -9.64 1.93
C ILE A 4 -4.75 -8.27 1.31
N VAL A 5 -4.67 -8.19 -0.03
CA VAL A 5 -4.43 -6.93 -0.73
C VAL A 5 -5.58 -5.95 -0.53
N TYR A 6 -6.83 -6.41 -0.53
CA TYR A 6 -7.99 -5.55 -0.24
C TYR A 6 -8.00 -5.04 1.21
N GLU A 7 -7.65 -5.90 2.17
CA GLU A 7 -7.50 -5.50 3.58
C GLU A 7 -6.40 -4.45 3.76
N GLU A 8 -5.25 -4.62 3.11
CA GLU A 8 -4.15 -3.64 3.13
C GLU A 8 -4.57 -2.30 2.53
N ILE A 9 -5.28 -2.32 1.40
CA ILE A 9 -5.84 -1.11 0.78
C ILE A 9 -6.76 -0.38 1.76
N GLN A 10 -7.67 -1.08 2.44
CA GLN A 10 -8.58 -0.48 3.41
C GLN A 10 -7.85 0.07 4.65
N ALA A 11 -6.82 -0.63 5.12
CA ALA A 11 -5.99 -0.18 6.23
C ALA A 11 -5.25 1.12 5.88
N ILE A 12 -4.68 1.20 4.67
CA ILE A 12 -4.01 2.41 4.17
C ILE A 12 -5.01 3.56 4.02
N GLU A 13 -6.21 3.32 3.46
CA GLU A 13 -7.24 4.36 3.31
C GLU A 13 -7.68 4.94 4.67
N THR A 14 -7.85 4.06 5.67
CA THR A 14 -8.21 4.46 7.04
C THR A 14 -7.11 5.30 7.66
N LEU A 15 -5.86 4.80 7.64
CA LEU A 15 -4.73 5.46 8.26
C LEU A 15 -4.42 6.81 7.59
N MET A 16 -4.57 6.91 6.27
CA MET A 16 -4.40 8.16 5.53
C MET A 16 -5.44 9.21 5.94
N ARG A 17 -6.70 8.81 6.14
CA ARG A 17 -7.76 9.72 6.61
C ARG A 17 -7.46 10.23 8.02
N GLU A 18 -7.09 9.32 8.92
CA GLU A 18 -6.71 9.68 10.29
C GLU A 18 -5.49 10.60 10.33
N LEU A 19 -4.47 10.32 9.51
CA LEU A 19 -3.28 11.16 9.39
C LEU A 19 -3.63 12.59 8.95
N MET A 20 -4.49 12.74 7.94
CA MET A 20 -4.94 14.05 7.47
C MET A 20 -5.75 14.80 8.52
N THR A 21 -6.60 14.10 9.28
CA THR A 21 -7.35 14.70 10.39
C THR A 21 -6.39 15.19 11.48
N ASP A 22 -5.46 14.35 11.93
CA ASP A 22 -4.48 14.71 12.96
C ASP A 22 -3.59 15.88 12.54
N ALA A 23 -3.10 15.87 11.29
CA ALA A 23 -2.30 16.96 10.75
C ALA A 23 -3.09 18.27 10.68
N SER A 24 -4.34 18.20 10.21
CA SER A 24 -5.23 19.37 10.13
C SER A 24 -5.56 19.93 11.51
N ASP A 25 -5.84 19.07 12.49
CA ASP A 25 -6.11 19.48 13.87
C ASP A 25 -4.87 20.08 14.54
N ALA A 26 -3.70 19.47 14.33
CA ALA A 26 -2.43 19.98 14.83
C ALA A 26 -2.11 21.38 14.29
N VAL A 27 -2.36 21.62 13.00
CA VAL A 27 -2.05 22.89 12.34
C VAL A 27 -3.13 23.95 12.58
N LEU A 28 -4.41 23.62 12.36
CA LEU A 28 -5.49 24.61 12.33
C LEU A 28 -6.09 24.89 13.70
N VAL A 29 -6.22 23.84 14.54
CA VAL A 29 -6.86 23.95 15.86
C VAL A 29 -5.82 24.24 16.93
N LYS A 30 -4.77 23.41 17.00
CA LYS A 30 -3.72 23.51 18.02
C LYS A 30 -2.63 24.52 17.67
N ARG A 31 -2.53 24.94 16.40
CA ARG A 31 -1.51 25.88 15.88
C ARG A 31 -0.10 25.48 16.26
N LEU A 32 0.19 24.19 16.19
CA LEU A 32 1.50 23.65 16.50
C LEU A 32 2.53 24.10 15.44
N PRO A 33 3.78 24.40 15.82
CA PRO A 33 4.88 24.59 14.88
C PRO A 33 5.07 23.35 14.00
N SER A 34 5.63 23.50 12.79
CA SER A 34 5.76 22.38 11.84
C SER A 34 6.49 21.18 12.42
N ALA A 35 7.57 21.42 13.18
CA ALA A 35 8.34 20.37 13.82
C ALA A 35 7.50 19.54 14.80
N GLU A 36 6.56 20.17 15.51
CA GLU A 36 5.67 19.47 16.43
C GLU A 36 4.54 18.75 15.70
N VAL A 37 4.03 19.31 14.60
CA VAL A 37 3.06 18.63 13.72
C VAL A 37 3.68 17.34 13.19
N LEU A 38 4.90 17.42 12.64
CA LEU A 38 5.62 16.27 12.10
C LEU A 38 5.83 15.20 13.18
N ARG A 39 6.32 15.59 14.36
CA ARG A 39 6.48 14.68 15.51
C ARG A 39 5.15 14.04 15.94
N HIS A 40 4.05 14.80 15.92
CA HIS A 40 2.73 14.29 16.28
C HIS A 40 2.25 13.21 15.30
N THR A 41 2.59 13.35 14.03
CA THR A 41 2.17 12.45 12.95
C THR A 41 3.18 11.34 12.60
N GLU A 42 4.39 11.39 13.16
CA GLU A 42 5.54 10.55 12.76
C GLU A 42 5.25 9.06 12.84
N SER A 43 4.61 8.61 13.91
CA SER A 43 4.22 7.19 14.08
C SER A 43 3.30 6.75 12.95
N LYS A 44 2.26 7.52 12.65
CA LYS A 44 1.29 7.20 11.60
C LYS A 44 1.93 7.22 10.20
N VAL A 45 2.84 8.15 9.95
CA VAL A 45 3.61 8.18 8.68
C VAL A 45 4.47 6.92 8.55
N THR A 46 5.12 6.49 9.64
CA THR A 46 5.94 5.27 9.66
C THR A 46 5.11 4.01 9.43
N ASP A 47 3.94 3.91 10.08
CA ASP A 47 3.02 2.79 9.89
C ASP A 47 2.50 2.74 8.44
N LEU A 48 2.20 3.91 7.87
CA LEU A 48 1.75 4.06 6.48
C LEU A 48 2.84 3.66 5.47
N GLU A 49 4.10 4.07 5.71
CA GLU A 49 5.25 3.62 4.93
C GLU A 49 5.38 2.09 4.93
N GLY A 50 5.21 1.46 6.10
CA GLY A 50 5.24 0.01 6.24
C GLY A 50 4.15 -0.71 5.44
N LEU A 51 2.90 -0.24 5.57
CA LEU A 51 1.76 -0.81 4.85
C LEU A 51 1.90 -0.66 3.33
N ILE A 52 2.34 0.50 2.86
CA ILE A 52 2.52 0.75 1.42
C ILE A 52 3.63 -0.14 0.85
N LYS A 53 4.70 -0.38 1.62
CA LYS A 53 5.76 -1.32 1.23
C LYS A 53 5.23 -2.76 1.14
N GLY A 54 4.45 -3.21 2.13
CA GLY A 54 3.81 -4.53 2.10
C GLY A 54 2.88 -4.69 0.89
N LEU A 55 2.03 -3.69 0.64
CA LEU A 55 1.13 -3.68 -0.51
C LEU A 55 1.90 -3.75 -1.83
N LYS A 56 2.99 -2.99 -1.97
CA LYS A 56 3.88 -3.08 -3.14
C LYS A 56 4.35 -4.52 -3.35
N GLU A 57 4.91 -5.14 -2.33
CA GLU A 57 5.45 -6.51 -2.43
C GLU A 57 4.37 -7.50 -2.85
N ASN A 58 3.16 -7.36 -2.31
CA ASN A 58 2.01 -8.20 -2.68
C ASN A 58 1.54 -7.95 -4.11
N LEU A 59 1.51 -6.71 -4.59
CA LEU A 59 1.15 -6.40 -5.98
C LEU A 59 2.11 -7.02 -6.99
N LEU A 60 3.41 -7.05 -6.68
CA LEU A 60 4.42 -7.69 -7.54
C LEU A 60 4.27 -9.22 -7.59
N ILE A 61 3.72 -9.83 -6.55
CA ILE A 61 3.35 -11.26 -6.55
C ILE A 61 2.12 -11.51 -7.41
N VAL A 62 1.15 -10.59 -7.38
CA VAL A 62 -0.10 -10.69 -8.15
C VAL A 62 0.17 -10.50 -9.64
N ASP A 63 0.91 -9.46 -10.02
CA ASP A 63 1.23 -9.17 -11.42
C ASP A 63 2.64 -8.55 -11.56
N ALA A 64 3.62 -9.42 -11.81
CA ALA A 64 5.01 -9.01 -11.99
C ALA A 64 5.23 -8.18 -13.27
N LEU A 65 4.33 -8.23 -14.26
CA LEU A 65 4.47 -7.43 -15.50
C LEU A 65 4.23 -5.94 -15.23
N LYS A 66 3.51 -5.62 -14.15
CA LYS A 66 3.27 -4.24 -13.70
C LYS A 66 4.39 -3.69 -12.84
N ALA A 67 5.47 -4.45 -12.60
CA ALA A 67 6.57 -4.04 -11.73
C ALA A 67 7.13 -2.64 -12.03
N PRO A 68 7.43 -2.25 -13.29
CA PRO A 68 7.95 -0.91 -13.58
C PRO A 68 6.98 0.21 -13.17
N THR A 69 5.67 -0.01 -13.37
CA THR A 69 4.62 0.96 -13.04
C THR A 69 4.41 1.04 -11.53
N VAL A 70 4.38 -0.11 -10.84
CA VAL A 70 4.26 -0.20 -9.38
C VAL A 70 5.46 0.47 -8.71
N ASP A 71 6.69 0.19 -9.18
CA ASP A 71 7.92 0.80 -8.66
C ASP A 71 7.93 2.31 -8.85
N ALA A 72 7.59 2.79 -10.05
CA ALA A 72 7.52 4.22 -10.32
C ALA A 72 6.48 4.93 -9.44
N SER A 73 5.31 4.31 -9.22
CA SER A 73 4.29 4.88 -8.35
C SER A 73 4.69 4.85 -6.87
N PHE A 74 5.37 3.80 -6.43
CA PHE A 74 5.90 3.69 -5.07
C PHE A 74 6.99 4.73 -4.81
N GLN A 75 7.89 4.98 -5.76
CA GLN A 75 8.94 5.98 -5.60
C GLN A 75 8.38 7.39 -5.41
N LYS A 76 7.30 7.75 -6.13
CA LYS A 76 6.62 9.04 -5.89
C LYS A 76 6.12 9.18 -4.46
N ILE A 77 5.66 8.10 -3.84
CA ILE A 77 5.23 8.13 -2.44
C ILE A 77 6.43 8.35 -1.53
N VAL A 78 7.52 7.62 -1.73
CA VAL A 78 8.76 7.76 -0.95
C VAL A 78 9.28 9.20 -1.03
N GLU A 79 9.31 9.79 -2.22
CA GLU A 79 9.71 11.18 -2.42
C GLU A 79 8.83 12.16 -1.62
N ASN A 80 7.52 11.92 -1.56
CA ASN A 80 6.59 12.75 -0.78
C ASN A 80 6.79 12.59 0.74
N PHE A 81 7.06 11.37 1.22
CA PHE A 81 7.39 11.15 2.62
C PHE A 81 8.73 11.81 3.00
N ASP A 82 9.73 11.77 2.11
CA ASP A 82 10.97 12.49 2.31
C ASP A 82 10.76 14.00 2.36
N LEU A 83 9.87 14.55 1.51
CA LEU A 83 9.50 15.96 1.56
C LEU A 83 8.82 16.34 2.87
N LEU A 84 7.99 15.47 3.46
CA LEU A 84 7.40 15.69 4.77
C LEU A 84 8.47 15.83 5.86
N LYS A 85 9.51 15.01 5.81
CA LYS A 85 10.61 15.00 6.80
C LYS A 85 11.61 16.15 6.63
N ARG A 86 11.60 16.87 5.50
CA ARG A 86 12.54 17.96 5.24
C ARG A 86 12.22 19.22 6.06
N PRO A 87 13.23 19.91 6.60
CA PRO A 87 13.02 21.19 7.28
C PRO A 87 12.44 22.23 6.33
N LEU A 88 11.71 23.18 6.90
CA LEU A 88 11.21 24.36 6.18
C LEU A 88 12.29 25.44 6.13
N ALA A 89 12.17 26.35 5.15
CA ALA A 89 13.10 27.46 5.01
C ALA A 89 13.02 28.42 6.21
N GLU A 90 14.17 28.96 6.62
CA GLU A 90 14.23 29.97 7.67
C GLU A 90 13.59 31.29 7.18
N GLY A 91 12.95 32.03 8.10
CA GLY A 91 12.39 33.36 7.83
C GLY A 91 10.98 33.39 7.24
N ILE A 92 10.28 32.24 7.16
CA ILE A 92 8.86 32.19 6.79
C ILE A 92 7.95 32.47 7.99
N THR A 93 6.75 32.97 7.73
CA THR A 93 5.75 33.19 8.79
C THR A 93 5.15 31.86 9.25
N ALA A 94 4.64 31.80 10.48
CA ALA A 94 3.98 30.61 11.02
C ALA A 94 2.76 30.16 10.18
N GLU A 95 2.06 31.11 9.54
CA GLU A 95 0.93 30.81 8.64
C GLU A 95 1.40 30.19 7.32
N GLU A 96 2.50 30.69 6.76
CA GLU A 96 3.13 30.13 5.55
C GLU A 96 3.66 28.72 5.82
N GLU A 97 4.31 28.54 6.97
CA GLU A 97 4.78 27.26 7.49
C GLU A 97 3.63 26.24 7.60
N ALA A 98 2.54 26.60 8.27
CA ALA A 98 1.33 25.80 8.39
C ALA A 98 0.79 25.37 7.00
N ARG A 99 0.70 26.32 6.06
CA ARG A 99 0.21 26.07 4.70
C ARG A 99 1.11 25.09 3.95
N ILE A 100 2.44 25.23 4.07
CA ILE A 100 3.40 24.34 3.42
C ILE A 100 3.28 22.92 3.98
N VAL A 101 3.21 22.76 5.31
CA VAL A 101 3.08 21.45 5.95
C VAL A 101 1.82 20.74 5.50
N LEU A 102 0.66 21.41 5.57
CA LEU A 102 -0.61 20.81 5.12
C LEU A 102 -0.59 20.44 3.63
N ASN A 103 0.04 21.28 2.79
CA ASN A 103 0.20 20.96 1.37
C ASN A 103 1.06 19.72 1.16
N ARG A 104 2.16 19.55 1.89
CA ARG A 104 2.99 18.34 1.82
C ARG A 104 2.20 17.08 2.22
N PHE A 105 1.39 17.15 3.28
CA PHE A 105 0.52 16.05 3.67
C PHE A 105 -0.51 15.72 2.59
N ARG A 106 -1.11 16.75 1.99
CA ARG A 106 -2.07 16.60 0.90
C ARG A 106 -1.44 15.94 -0.33
N GLU A 107 -0.24 16.36 -0.72
CA GLU A 107 0.50 15.79 -1.86
C GLU A 107 0.85 14.31 -1.62
N ALA A 108 1.32 13.97 -0.42
CA ALA A 108 1.54 12.58 -0.02
C ALA A 108 0.26 11.75 -0.13
N CYS A 109 -0.88 12.24 0.39
CA CYS A 109 -2.16 11.53 0.32
C CYS A 109 -2.66 11.35 -1.13
N ILE A 110 -2.42 12.32 -2.01
CA ILE A 110 -2.74 12.20 -3.44
C ILE A 110 -1.87 11.11 -4.09
N ALA A 111 -0.57 11.09 -3.81
CA ALA A 111 0.33 10.06 -4.34
C ALA A 111 -0.10 8.65 -3.89
N ILE A 112 -0.48 8.50 -2.62
CA ILE A 112 -0.99 7.25 -2.06
C ILE A 112 -2.32 6.86 -2.70
N SER A 113 -3.27 7.79 -2.85
CA SER A 113 -4.56 7.50 -3.49
C SER A 113 -4.39 7.00 -4.93
N ASN A 114 -3.48 7.61 -5.69
CA ASN A 114 -3.15 7.17 -7.05
C ASN A 114 -2.56 5.75 -7.06
N PHE A 115 -1.70 5.42 -6.11
CA PHE A 115 -1.14 4.07 -5.96
C PHE A 115 -2.20 3.05 -5.57
N LEU A 116 -3.13 3.40 -4.68
CA LEU A 116 -4.24 2.52 -4.31
C LEU A 116 -5.20 2.27 -5.48
N MET A 117 -5.46 3.29 -6.32
CA MET A 117 -6.21 3.09 -7.56
C MET A 117 -5.50 2.12 -8.51
N LEU A 118 -4.17 2.25 -8.65
CA LEU A 118 -3.37 1.30 -9.42
C LEU A 118 -3.48 -0.11 -8.82
N ALA A 119 -3.38 -0.25 -7.50
CA ALA A 119 -3.49 -1.52 -6.80
C ALA A 119 -4.84 -2.20 -7.07
N LYS A 120 -5.95 -1.46 -6.94
CA LYS A 120 -7.31 -1.95 -7.25
C LYS A 120 -7.40 -2.42 -8.70
N ASN A 121 -6.87 -1.65 -9.66
CA ASN A 121 -6.89 -2.03 -11.07
C ASN A 121 -6.10 -3.33 -11.34
N ILE A 122 -4.95 -3.52 -10.70
CA ILE A 122 -4.14 -4.74 -10.85
C ILE A 122 -4.88 -5.96 -10.30
N VAL A 123 -5.57 -5.79 -9.17
CA VAL A 123 -6.33 -6.88 -8.54
C VAL A 123 -7.60 -7.22 -9.31
N GLU A 124 -8.34 -6.22 -9.79
CA GLU A 124 -9.60 -6.42 -10.51
C GLU A 124 -9.37 -6.97 -11.92
N LYS A 125 -8.26 -6.56 -12.56
CA LYS A 125 -7.95 -6.95 -13.94
C LYS A 125 -6.43 -7.16 -14.09
N PRO A 126 -5.91 -8.31 -13.63
CA PRO A 126 -4.53 -8.69 -13.91
C PRO A 126 -4.31 -8.79 -15.41
N ASP A 127 -3.05 -8.69 -15.84
CA ASP A 127 -2.70 -8.85 -17.25
C ASP A 127 -3.17 -10.23 -17.78
N PRO A 128 -3.75 -10.33 -19.00
CA PRO A 128 -4.29 -11.59 -19.52
C PRO A 128 -3.30 -12.76 -19.50
N ILE A 129 -2.00 -12.47 -19.70
CA ILE A 129 -0.95 -13.49 -19.65
C ILE A 129 -0.79 -14.03 -18.22
N VAL A 130 -0.86 -13.15 -17.22
CA VAL A 130 -0.80 -13.53 -15.80
C VAL A 130 -2.05 -14.28 -15.39
N GLU A 131 -3.22 -13.86 -15.87
CA GLU A 131 -4.48 -14.59 -15.66
C GLU A 131 -4.42 -16.02 -16.21
N GLU A 132 -3.87 -16.19 -17.41
CA GLU A 132 -3.67 -17.51 -18.00
C GLU A 132 -2.68 -18.38 -17.19
N ILE A 133 -1.56 -17.80 -16.74
CA ILE A 133 -0.59 -18.48 -15.86
C ILE A 133 -1.24 -18.90 -14.54
N LEU A 134 -2.03 -18.02 -13.91
CA LEU A 134 -2.75 -18.32 -12.66
C LEU A 134 -3.81 -19.41 -12.85
N SER A 135 -4.51 -19.40 -13.99
CA SER A 135 -5.46 -20.44 -14.39
C SER A 135 -4.78 -21.79 -14.62
N ILE A 136 -3.63 -21.82 -15.27
CA ILE A 136 -2.84 -23.05 -15.44
C ILE A 136 -2.37 -23.57 -14.08
N ARG A 137 -1.81 -22.70 -13.23
CA ARG A 137 -1.31 -23.08 -11.90
C ARG A 137 -2.42 -23.68 -11.04
N SER A 138 -3.61 -23.09 -11.02
CA SER A 138 -4.74 -23.61 -10.24
C SER A 138 -5.21 -24.97 -10.75
N LYS A 139 -5.28 -25.18 -12.06
CA LYS A 139 -5.61 -26.48 -12.68
C LYS A 139 -4.57 -27.56 -12.34
N VAL A 140 -3.29 -27.23 -12.40
CA VAL A 140 -2.19 -28.15 -12.05
C VAL A 140 -2.20 -28.50 -10.55
N LEU A 141 -2.51 -27.54 -9.69
CA LEU A 141 -2.66 -27.81 -8.25
C LEU A 141 -3.83 -28.75 -7.98
N ALA A 142 -4.97 -28.50 -8.64
CA ALA A 142 -6.17 -29.32 -8.50
C ALA A 142 -5.94 -30.77 -9.00
N SER A 143 -5.22 -30.94 -10.12
CA SER A 143 -4.86 -32.28 -10.61
C SER A 143 -3.92 -33.00 -9.64
N SER A 144 -2.90 -32.31 -9.12
CA SER A 144 -1.94 -32.88 -8.17
C SER A 144 -2.60 -33.30 -6.85
N ILE A 145 -3.60 -32.55 -6.37
CA ILE A 145 -4.37 -32.92 -5.17
C ILE A 145 -5.26 -34.14 -5.46
N SER A 146 -5.91 -34.17 -6.61
CA SER A 146 -6.73 -35.32 -7.05
C SER A 146 -5.92 -36.61 -7.14
N ASP A 147 -4.71 -36.54 -7.70
CA ASP A 147 -3.82 -37.68 -7.83
C ASP A 147 -3.34 -38.19 -6.46
N LYS A 148 -2.96 -37.29 -5.54
CA LYS A 148 -2.60 -37.65 -4.16
C LYS A 148 -3.75 -38.28 -3.39
N LEU A 149 -4.98 -37.78 -3.57
CA LEU A 149 -6.18 -38.35 -2.96
C LEU A 149 -6.44 -39.77 -3.49
N ARG A 150 -6.40 -39.94 -4.81
CA ARG A 150 -6.55 -41.27 -5.45
C ARG A 150 -5.52 -42.28 -4.97
N GLU A 151 -4.28 -41.85 -4.80
CA GLU A 151 -3.19 -42.71 -4.35
C GLU A 151 -3.31 -43.08 -2.87
N SER A 152 -3.83 -42.17 -2.05
CA SER A 152 -4.16 -42.43 -0.64
C SER A 152 -5.32 -43.42 -0.49
N PHE A 153 -6.37 -43.28 -1.32
CA PHE A 153 -7.47 -44.25 -1.36
C PHE A 153 -6.99 -45.64 -1.83
N ARG A 154 -6.17 -45.71 -2.88
CA ARG A 154 -5.62 -46.99 -3.37
C ARG A 154 -4.84 -47.74 -2.28
N ARG A 155 -3.96 -47.04 -1.54
CA ARG A 155 -3.22 -47.62 -0.41
C ARG A 155 -4.13 -48.10 0.73
N SER A 156 -5.28 -47.46 0.94
CA SER A 156 -6.25 -47.87 1.96
C SER A 156 -7.05 -49.12 1.57
N TYR A 157 -7.21 -49.41 0.27
CA TYR A 157 -7.91 -50.59 -0.23
C TYR A 157 -6.99 -51.78 -0.49
N GLU A 158 -5.71 -51.55 -0.78
CA GLU A 158 -4.71 -52.63 -1.00
C GLU A 158 -4.05 -53.11 0.31
N GLY A 159 -4.34 -52.46 1.44
CA GLY A 159 -3.81 -52.80 2.77
C GLY A 159 -4.78 -53.52 3.72
N ALA A 160 -5.94 -53.97 3.22
CA ALA A 160 -6.96 -54.74 3.96
C ALA A 160 -7.08 -56.15 3.37
#